data_AF-A0A847G3Z9-F1
#
_entry.id   AF-A0A847G3Z9-F1
#
_cell.length_a   1.000
_cell.length_b   1.000
_cell.length_c   1.000
_cell.angle_alpha   90.00
_cell.angle_beta   90.00
_cell.angle_gamma   90.00
#
_symmetry.space_group_name_H-M   'P 1'
#
loop_
_entity.id
_entity.type
_entity.pdbx_description
1 polymer ?
#
loop_
_entity_poly.entity_id
_entity_poly.type
_entity_poly.pdbx_seq_one_letter_code
_entity_poly.pdbx_strand_id
1 'polypeptide(L)'
;MRKTTLTPHRLIHVSARLACIILFFVWGYIFVSHLYWFLPPEATPPLWIWFGQSVHLVLLISYIIPFWNEKSGSIVMIVTAFVFFFLIISSGGTIAYFVISILPAILFFIASRMKKPDSREK
;
A
#
# COMPACT_ATOMS: atom_id res chain seq x y z
N MET A 1 -22.12 -28.70 3.71
CA MET A 1 -21.43 -27.50 4.24
C MET A 1 -19.94 -27.79 4.43
N ARG A 2 -19.05 -27.24 3.60
CA ARG A 2 -17.59 -27.32 3.86
C ARG A 2 -17.28 -26.42 5.06
N LYS A 3 -16.88 -27.02 6.20
CA LYS A 3 -16.25 -26.26 7.28
C LYS A 3 -14.94 -25.70 6.74
N THR A 4 -14.92 -24.43 6.36
CA THR A 4 -13.68 -23.73 6.03
C THR A 4 -12.90 -23.56 7.32
N THR A 5 -11.99 -24.49 7.61
CA THR A 5 -10.98 -24.29 8.63
C THR A 5 -10.13 -23.07 8.21
N LEU A 6 -10.26 -21.98 8.97
CA LEU A 6 -9.43 -20.79 8.81
C LEU A 6 -8.01 -21.16 9.23
N THR A 7 -7.18 -21.53 8.26
CA THR A 7 -5.75 -21.69 8.54
C THR A 7 -5.15 -20.31 8.82
N PRO A 8 -4.20 -20.18 9.77
CA PRO A 8 -3.54 -18.90 10.07
C PRO A 8 -2.99 -18.21 8.82
N HIS A 9 -2.40 -18.97 7.90
CA HIS A 9 -1.93 -18.47 6.60
C HIS A 9 -3.06 -17.82 5.78
N ARG A 10 -4.21 -18.50 5.65
CA ARG A 10 -5.35 -17.95 4.88
C ARG A 10 -5.92 -16.70 5.54
N LEU A 11 -5.99 -16.68 6.87
CA LEU A 11 -6.43 -15.50 7.62
C LEU A 11 -5.52 -14.29 7.34
N ILE A 12 -4.19 -14.47 7.38
CA ILE A 12 -3.24 -13.38 7.12
C ILE A 12 -3.36 -12.86 5.68
N HIS A 13 -3.49 -13.73 4.66
CA HIS A 13 -3.70 -13.26 3.27
C HIS A 13 -5.00 -12.47 3.11
N VAL A 14 -6.10 -12.93 3.73
CA VAL A 14 -7.38 -12.22 3.69
C VAL A 14 -7.23 -10.85 4.37
N SER A 15 -6.62 -10.80 5.55
CA SER A 15 -6.35 -9.54 6.26
C SER A 15 -5.46 -8.59 5.44
N ALA A 16 -4.41 -9.10 4.78
CA ALA A 16 -3.55 -8.30 3.92
C ALA A 16 -4.33 -7.68 2.74
N ARG A 17 -5.18 -8.47 2.07
CA ARG A 17 -6.01 -7.97 0.96
C ARG A 17 -7.07 -6.97 1.44
N LEU A 18 -7.70 -7.21 2.58
CA LEU A 18 -8.63 -6.25 3.18
C LEU A 18 -7.92 -4.94 3.52
N ALA A 19 -6.71 -5.03 4.09
CA ALA A 19 -5.89 -3.85 4.36
C ALA A 19 -5.54 -3.09 3.07
N CYS A 20 -5.20 -3.76 1.96
CA CYS A 20 -5.02 -3.10 0.66
C CYS A 20 -6.28 -2.33 0.23
N ILE A 21 -7.46 -2.94 0.35
CA ILE A 21 -8.73 -2.29 -0.05
C ILE A 21 -9.01 -1.06 0.82
N ILE A 22 -8.88 -1.20 2.14
CA ILE A 22 -9.11 -0.11 3.08
C ILE A 22 -8.14 1.04 2.81
N LEU A 23 -6.85 0.75 2.68
CA LEU A 23 -5.83 1.77 2.43
C LEU A 23 -5.99 2.41 1.06
N PHE A 24 -6.40 1.66 0.03
CA PHE A 24 -6.74 2.22 -1.28
C PHE A 24 -7.84 3.28 -1.17
N PHE A 25 -8.90 3.02 -0.40
CA PHE A 25 -9.98 4.00 -0.22
C PHE A 25 -9.58 5.17 0.68
N VAL A 26 -8.86 4.92 1.78
CA VAL A 26 -8.39 5.97 2.70
C VAL A 26 -7.45 6.94 1.99
N TRP A 27 -6.42 6.42 1.33
CA TRP A 27 -5.48 7.25 0.57
C TRP A 27 -6.14 7.79 -0.71
N GLY A 28 -7.06 7.05 -1.31
CA GLY A 28 -7.82 7.49 -2.48
C GLY A 28 -8.68 8.72 -2.18
N TYR A 29 -9.30 8.77 -1.01
CA TYR A 29 -10.00 9.96 -0.53
C TYR A 29 -9.05 11.17 -0.43
N ILE A 30 -7.86 10.97 0.14
CA ILE A 30 -6.84 12.03 0.24
C ILE A 30 -6.31 12.41 -1.16
N PHE A 31 -6.15 11.46 -2.07
CA PHE A 31 -5.74 11.74 -3.44
C PHE A 31 -6.74 12.63 -4.16
N VAL A 32 -8.03 12.31 -4.04
CA VAL A 32 -9.13 13.09 -4.62
C VAL A 32 -9.23 14.45 -3.96
N SER A 33 -9.01 14.56 -2.64
CA SER A 33 -9.01 15.86 -1.99
C SER A 33 -7.96 16.77 -2.59
N HIS A 34 -6.75 16.27 -2.87
CA HIS A 34 -5.67 17.05 -3.52
C HIS A 34 -5.93 17.40 -4.99
N LEU A 35 -6.98 16.88 -5.62
CA LEU A 35 -7.36 17.32 -6.96
C LEU A 35 -7.81 18.80 -6.98
N TYR A 36 -8.11 19.40 -5.82
CA TYR A 36 -8.41 20.83 -5.74
C TYR A 36 -7.31 21.71 -6.35
N TRP A 37 -6.04 21.29 -6.24
CA TRP A 37 -4.91 22.01 -6.86
C TRP A 37 -5.07 22.16 -8.38
N PHE A 38 -5.75 21.23 -9.04
CA PHE A 38 -5.89 21.18 -10.50
C PHE A 38 -7.23 21.75 -10.99
N LEU A 39 -8.07 22.25 -10.09
CA LEU A 39 -9.41 22.75 -10.41
C LEU A 39 -9.44 24.29 -10.29
N PRO A 40 -10.24 24.99 -11.12
CA PRO A 40 -10.42 26.44 -10.96
C PRO A 40 -10.91 26.80 -9.54
N PRO A 41 -10.51 27.95 -8.98
CA PRO A 41 -9.77 29.06 -9.61
C PRO A 41 -8.24 28.98 -9.47
N GLU A 42 -7.69 27.84 -9.04
CA GLU A 42 -6.25 27.74 -8.77
C GLU A 42 -5.41 27.95 -10.04
N ALA A 43 -4.28 28.63 -9.89
CA ALA A 43 -3.28 28.73 -10.95
C ALA A 43 -2.66 27.35 -11.22
N THR A 44 -2.03 27.18 -12.38
CA THR A 44 -1.32 25.92 -12.72
C THR A 44 -0.42 25.48 -11.56
N PRO A 45 -0.61 24.25 -11.03
CA PRO A 45 0.18 23.78 -9.90
C PRO A 45 1.68 23.78 -10.18
N PRO A 46 2.51 24.14 -9.18
CA PRO A 46 3.94 23.91 -9.25
C PRO A 46 4.29 22.46 -9.62
N LEU A 47 5.43 22.27 -10.31
CA LEU A 47 5.87 20.93 -10.77
C LEU A 47 6.00 19.90 -9.65
N TRP A 48 6.34 20.32 -8.43
CA TRP A 48 6.44 19.42 -7.28
C TRP A 48 5.07 18.84 -6.88
N ILE A 49 3.96 19.56 -7.11
CA ILE A 49 2.60 19.05 -6.87
C ILE A 49 2.25 17.99 -7.90
N TRP A 50 2.58 18.20 -9.17
CA TRP A 50 2.43 17.18 -10.22
C TRP A 50 3.19 15.90 -9.90
N PHE A 51 4.43 16.05 -9.44
CA PHE A 51 5.25 14.92 -9.02
C PHE A 51 4.61 14.21 -7.81
N GLY A 52 4.23 14.96 -6.77
CA GLY A 52 3.52 14.44 -5.60
C GLY A 52 2.26 13.67 -5.94
N GLN A 53 1.40 14.24 -6.79
CA GLN A 53 0.16 13.62 -7.24
C GLN A 53 0.44 12.33 -8.03
N SER A 54 1.48 12.33 -8.88
CA SER A 54 1.88 11.15 -9.65
C SER A 54 2.39 10.02 -8.75
N VAL A 55 3.24 10.33 -7.77
CA VAL A 55 3.71 9.34 -6.79
C VAL A 55 2.54 8.82 -5.96
N HIS A 56 1.60 9.68 -5.55
CA HIS A 56 0.40 9.25 -4.83
C HIS A 56 -0.47 8.31 -5.67
N LEU A 57 -0.65 8.58 -6.97
CA LEU A 57 -1.37 7.67 -7.87
C LEU A 57 -0.70 6.30 -7.94
N VAL A 58 0.64 6.26 -8.06
CA VAL A 58 1.39 4.99 -8.03
C VAL A 58 1.20 4.27 -6.70
N LEU A 59 1.11 4.98 -5.57
CA LEU A 59 0.82 4.39 -4.27
C LEU A 59 -0.55 3.73 -4.27
N LEU A 60 -1.59 4.37 -4.83
CA LEU A 60 -2.91 3.77 -4.96
C LEU A 60 -2.89 2.51 -5.83
N ILE A 61 -2.24 2.58 -6.98
CA ILE A 61 -2.10 1.42 -7.89
C ILE A 61 -1.37 0.27 -7.17
N SER A 62 -0.39 0.58 -6.32
CA SER A 62 0.35 -0.42 -5.55
C SER A 62 -0.52 -1.25 -4.60
N TYR A 63 -1.68 -0.75 -4.17
CA TYR A 63 -2.64 -1.54 -3.39
C TYR A 63 -3.45 -2.52 -4.23
N ILE A 64 -3.54 -2.29 -5.55
CA ILE A 64 -4.27 -3.15 -6.49
C ILE A 64 -3.36 -4.27 -7.03
N ILE A 65 -2.08 -4.00 -7.30
CA ILE A 65 -1.12 -4.99 -7.83
C ILE A 65 -1.08 -6.33 -7.05
N PRO A 66 -1.11 -6.35 -5.69
CA PRO A 66 -1.07 -7.58 -4.90
C PRO A 66 -2.17 -8.59 -5.18
N PHE A 67 -3.27 -8.19 -5.83
CA PHE A 67 -4.33 -9.12 -6.23
C PHE A 67 -3.90 -10.08 -7.35
N TRP A 68 -2.89 -9.70 -8.14
CA TRP A 68 -2.26 -10.55 -9.16
C TRP A 68 -0.86 -11.01 -8.77
N ASN A 69 -0.05 -10.13 -8.18
CA ASN A 69 1.31 -10.45 -7.77
C ASN A 69 1.68 -9.75 -6.46
N GLU A 70 1.61 -10.52 -5.36
CA GLU A 70 1.85 -10.03 -4.00
C GLU A 70 3.28 -9.49 -3.82
N LYS A 71 4.30 -10.14 -4.40
CA LYS A 71 5.70 -9.72 -4.27
C LYS A 71 5.95 -8.39 -4.96
N SER A 72 5.59 -8.28 -6.24
CA SER A 72 5.80 -7.05 -7.01
C SER A 72 4.98 -5.90 -6.42
N GLY A 73 3.71 -6.15 -6.06
CA GLY A 73 2.87 -5.14 -5.44
C GLY A 73 3.42 -4.65 -4.10
N SER A 74 3.94 -5.55 -3.26
CA SER A 74 4.59 -5.19 -2.00
C SER A 74 5.84 -4.33 -2.18
N ILE A 75 6.68 -4.64 -3.18
CA ILE A 75 7.88 -3.84 -3.47
C ILE A 75 7.50 -2.43 -3.92
N VAL A 76 6.56 -2.32 -4.87
CA VAL A 76 6.08 -1.01 -5.35
C VAL A 76 5.47 -0.22 -4.19
N MET A 77 4.63 -0.85 -3.37
CA MET A 77 4.01 -0.22 -2.20
C MET A 77 5.04 0.34 -1.22
N ILE A 78 6.08 -0.42 -0.88
CA ILE A 78 7.13 0.03 0.05
C ILE A 78 7.92 1.20 -0.56
N VAL A 79 8.38 1.07 -1.80
CA VAL A 79 9.20 2.10 -2.46
C VAL A 79 8.39 3.39 -2.62
N THR A 80 7.16 3.28 -3.11
CA THR A 80 6.32 4.47 -3.33
C THR A 80 5.86 5.10 -2.02
N ALA A 81 5.50 4.33 -1.00
CA ALA A 81 5.19 4.88 0.32
C ALA A 81 6.40 5.61 0.92
N PHE A 82 7.61 5.05 0.78
CA PHE A 82 8.83 5.70 1.26
C PHE A 82 9.06 7.04 0.56
N VAL A 83 9.05 7.05 -0.77
CA VAL A 83 9.23 8.27 -1.57
C VAL A 83 8.15 9.29 -1.20
N PHE A 84 6.89 8.88 -1.14
CA PHE A 84 5.78 9.80 -0.87
C PHE A 84 5.88 10.43 0.53
N PHE A 85 5.99 9.63 1.59
CA PHE A 85 5.92 10.18 2.94
C PHE A 85 7.23 10.84 3.38
N PHE A 86 8.39 10.27 3.07
CA PHE A 86 9.67 10.84 3.53
C PHE A 86 10.24 11.93 2.63
N LEU A 87 10.04 11.84 1.31
CA LEU A 87 10.67 12.77 0.36
C LEU A 87 9.72 13.87 -0.14
N ILE A 88 8.41 13.62 -0.16
CA ILE A 88 7.44 14.59 -0.68
C ILE A 88 6.66 15.28 0.45
N ILE A 89 6.07 14.50 1.37
CA ILE A 89 5.25 15.06 2.45
C ILE A 89 6.12 15.59 3.60
N SER A 90 7.06 14.79 4.09
CA SER A 90 8.02 15.14 5.15
C SER A 90 7.39 15.82 6.37
N SER A 91 6.21 15.37 6.80
CA SER A 91 5.46 15.92 7.93
C SER A 91 5.74 15.16 9.24
N GLY A 92 5.30 15.70 10.38
CA GLY A 92 5.47 15.06 11.70
C GLY A 92 4.88 13.65 11.82
N GLY A 93 3.91 13.28 10.96
CA GLY A 93 3.28 11.95 10.94
C GLY A 93 3.95 10.92 10.01
N THR A 94 5.03 11.30 9.31
CA THR A 94 5.64 10.53 8.20
C THR A 94 5.89 9.05 8.53
N ILE A 95 6.46 8.76 9.70
CA ILE A 95 6.78 7.38 10.11
C ILE A 95 5.49 6.56 10.27
N ALA A 96 4.48 7.12 10.94
CA ALA A 96 3.21 6.44 11.16
C ALA A 96 2.49 6.17 9.83
N TYR A 97 2.42 7.16 8.95
CA TYR A 97 1.80 7.00 7.64
C TYR A 97 2.52 5.97 6.77
N PHE A 98 3.85 5.96 6.78
CA PHE A 98 4.63 4.96 6.08
C PHE A 98 4.33 3.55 6.60
N VAL A 99 4.42 3.32 7.92
CA VAL A 99 4.19 2.00 8.53
C VAL A 99 2.78 1.51 8.25
N ILE A 100 1.76 2.36 8.40
CA ILE A 100 0.37 2.03 8.07
C ILE A 100 0.25 1.66 6.60
N SER A 101 0.89 2.41 5.71
CA SER A 101 0.80 2.22 4.26
C SER A 101 1.46 0.95 3.75
N ILE A 102 2.48 0.44 4.45
CA ILE A 102 3.17 -0.81 4.08
C ILE A 102 2.68 -2.03 4.86
N LEU A 103 1.69 -1.88 5.76
CA LEU A 103 1.15 -2.98 6.55
C LEU A 103 0.73 -4.19 5.71
N PRO A 104 0.05 -4.05 4.54
CA PRO A 104 -0.27 -5.20 3.70
C PRO A 104 0.98 -5.96 3.22
N ALA A 105 2.03 -5.23 2.83
CA ALA A 105 3.30 -5.81 2.39
C ALA A 105 3.97 -6.64 3.51
N ILE A 106 3.92 -6.15 4.75
CA ILE A 106 4.41 -6.89 5.93
C ILE A 106 3.60 -8.17 6.12
N LEU A 107 2.27 -8.11 6.02
CA LEU A 107 1.39 -9.27 6.18
C LEU A 107 1.62 -10.32 5.08
N PHE A 108 1.76 -9.90 3.81
CA PHE A 108 2.11 -10.81 2.71
C PHE A 108 3.47 -11.46 2.94
N PHE A 109 4.45 -10.70 3.42
CA PHE A 109 5.76 -11.25 3.76
C PHE A 109 5.66 -12.32 4.85
N ILE A 110 4.95 -12.04 5.96
CA ILE A 110 4.74 -13.01 7.05
C ILE A 110 4.08 -14.29 6.51
N ALA A 111 2.99 -14.15 5.74
CA ALA A 111 2.30 -15.32 5.17
C ALA A 111 3.22 -16.16 4.26
N SER A 112 4.05 -15.51 3.44
CA SER A 112 5.02 -16.20 2.58
C SER A 112 6.05 -17.02 3.36
N ARG A 113 6.43 -16.57 4.57
CA ARG A 113 7.38 -17.27 5.45
C ARG A 113 6.75 -18.49 6.12
N MET A 114 5.46 -18.43 6.41
CA MET A 114 4.72 -19.57 7.00
C MET A 114 4.52 -20.73 6.02
N LYS A 115 4.64 -20.49 4.70
CA LYS A 115 4.44 -21.51 3.67
C LYS A 115 5.67 -22.38 3.41
N LYS A 116 6.86 -22.03 3.92
CA LYS A 116 8.04 -22.88 3.75
C LYS A 116 7.89 -24.14 4.62
N PRO A 117 7.89 -25.35 4.03
CA PRO A 117 8.17 -26.55 4.80
C PRO A 117 9.60 -26.44 5.31
N ASP A 118 9.83 -26.90 6.53
CA ASP A 118 11.14 -27.06 7.10
C ASP A 118 11.97 -28.00 6.22
N SER A 119 12.81 -27.44 5.34
CA SER A 119 13.71 -28.21 4.48
C SER A 119 15.08 -28.39 5.16
N ARG A 120 15.10 -28.46 6.50
CA ARG A 120 16.29 -28.76 7.31
C ARG A 120 16.26 -30.14 7.98
N GLU A 121 15.57 -31.10 7.37
CA GLU A 121 15.77 -32.52 7.66
C GLU A 121 15.89 -33.30 6.35
N LYS A 122 17.08 -33.28 5.74
CA LYS A 122 17.69 -34.41 5.01
C LYS A 122 19.20 -34.25 5.02
#